data_AF-A0A354PHH5-F1
#
_entry.id   AF-A0A354PHH5-F1
#
_cell.length_a   1.000
_cell.length_b   1.000
_cell.length_c   1.000
_cell.angle_alpha   90.00
_cell.angle_beta   90.00
_cell.angle_gamma   90.00
#
_symmetry.space_group_name_H-M   'P 1'
#
loop_
_entity.id
_entity.type
_entity.pdbx_description
1 polymer ?
#
loop_
_entity_poly.entity_id
_entity_poly.type
_entity_poly.pdbx_seq_one_letter_code
_entity_poly.pdbx_strand_id
1 'polypeptide(L)'
;MRKLNVSTIDPFQLSFETVVAASPMLGHRLENRASIRKQQDLQLIQRLQESSTVPLRNASQQDSFVVAPLDILVSRQDGRIQFHIIELNGSGIGGVSNMPAQVVAAVVESLRRVARSCWEQETVLLLPVSGKECNRAPRLNKLMHEKLIFAEALQQGMVDAGSDADIVTLEGLQNGSQSLRDGSSAVVLGYIKDFLNACEVDLNGCVSLFGRRVVGAVNDRFCLNLISQFKNQIDLTKFIPFNGTYIAGGDKGVAYSLLDEYLVHQPSALFPRRVNYSHAFNRAELIDSVVQWLRSGLKPVIKPHGTGIGHGIDFFLEHEESIASVTRRIDESIEITEEYYSAIGGAFPYTVCEFIDSDVIKDKGHRLDGHKYELRVVVYQDGMSLKACPTIAKVASEPFDAFNAGRENLINNITNSSVTKKVDGTDYMLPLSCSQTLELLGITLEDLDELCRVATRYVRHVIDEIPRMKSRMKHERGSDWSPLPSTLQRQLSSIHAL
;
A
#
# COMPACT_ATOMS: atom_id res chain seq x y z
N MET A 1 22.64 -4.29 -36.81
CA MET A 1 22.45 -4.09 -35.35
C MET A 1 22.35 -5.47 -34.70
N ARG A 2 23.40 -5.91 -33.98
CA ARG A 2 23.32 -7.12 -33.15
C ARG A 2 22.38 -6.80 -31.99
N LYS A 3 21.26 -7.52 -31.87
CA LYS A 3 20.47 -7.54 -30.64
C LYS A 3 21.43 -8.02 -29.54
N LEU A 4 21.85 -7.12 -28.66
CA LEU A 4 22.45 -7.52 -27.40
C LEU A 4 21.40 -8.38 -26.71
N ASN A 5 21.69 -9.67 -26.59
CA ASN A 5 21.00 -10.53 -25.64
C ASN A 5 21.29 -9.94 -24.27
N VAL A 6 20.41 -9.05 -23.80
CA VAL A 6 20.34 -8.71 -22.39
C VAL A 6 20.04 -10.04 -21.72
N SER A 7 21.07 -10.65 -21.13
CA SER A 7 20.91 -11.68 -20.13
C SER A 7 19.85 -11.16 -19.17
N THR A 8 18.63 -11.69 -19.24
CA THR A 8 17.55 -11.34 -18.33
C THR A 8 17.99 -11.84 -16.97
N ILE A 9 18.65 -10.98 -16.20
CA ILE A 9 19.01 -11.23 -14.81
C ILE A 9 17.71 -11.60 -14.11
N ASP A 10 17.68 -12.76 -13.48
CA ASP A 10 16.55 -13.17 -12.66
C ASP A 10 16.42 -12.17 -11.51
N PRO A 11 15.30 -11.41 -11.39
CA PRO A 11 15.17 -10.38 -10.37
C PRO A 11 15.10 -10.94 -8.94
N PHE A 12 15.12 -12.27 -8.78
CA PHE A 12 15.23 -12.94 -7.49
C PHE A 12 16.67 -13.36 -7.14
N GLN A 13 17.65 -13.04 -7.97
CA GLN A 13 19.06 -13.19 -7.63
C GLN A 13 19.54 -11.94 -6.89
N LEU A 14 20.31 -12.15 -5.81
CA LEU A 14 20.93 -11.10 -5.01
C LEU A 14 22.43 -11.35 -4.95
N SER A 15 23.21 -10.27 -4.97
CA SER A 15 24.63 -10.25 -4.63
C SER A 15 24.86 -10.72 -3.19
N PHE A 16 26.01 -11.34 -2.97
CA PHE A 16 26.43 -11.78 -1.64
C PHE A 16 26.59 -10.57 -0.71
N GLU A 17 27.13 -9.47 -1.23
CA GLU A 17 27.35 -8.20 -0.55
C GLU A 17 26.04 -7.63 0.00
N THR A 18 24.95 -7.66 -0.77
CA THR A 18 23.63 -7.20 -0.30
C THR A 18 23.10 -8.06 0.85
N VAL A 19 23.24 -9.38 0.75
CA VAL A 19 22.79 -10.30 1.80
C VAL A 19 23.59 -10.09 3.10
N VAL A 20 24.91 -9.92 2.99
CA VAL A 20 25.78 -9.63 4.14
C VAL A 20 25.45 -8.26 4.73
N ALA A 21 25.31 -7.23 3.90
CA ALA A 21 24.98 -5.88 4.37
C ALA A 21 23.66 -5.85 5.17
N ALA A 22 22.65 -6.59 4.70
CA ALA A 22 21.34 -6.65 5.33
C ALA A 22 21.21 -7.67 6.47
N SER A 23 22.27 -8.45 6.77
CA SER A 23 22.20 -9.55 7.75
C SER A 23 21.64 -9.15 9.13
N PRO A 24 21.86 -7.94 9.68
CA PRO A 24 21.24 -7.53 10.96
C PRO A 24 19.71 -7.62 10.94
N MET A 25 19.10 -7.41 9.76
CA MET A 25 17.64 -7.40 9.58
C MET A 25 17.05 -8.76 9.16
N LEU A 26 17.86 -9.81 9.04
CA LEU A 26 17.45 -11.14 8.55
C LEU A 26 17.36 -12.20 9.67
N GLY A 27 17.59 -11.82 10.92
CA GLY A 27 17.67 -12.73 12.09
C GLY A 27 16.35 -13.37 12.56
N HIS A 28 15.26 -13.26 11.79
CA HIS A 28 13.94 -13.78 12.15
C HIS A 28 13.35 -14.68 11.05
N ARG A 29 12.26 -15.39 11.37
CA ARG A 29 11.57 -16.27 10.40
C ARG A 29 11.07 -15.45 9.20
N LEU A 30 11.57 -15.79 8.02
CA LEU A 30 11.13 -15.23 6.75
C LEU A 30 10.14 -16.18 6.06
N GLU A 31 9.16 -15.60 5.37
CA GLU A 31 8.11 -16.35 4.68
C GLU A 31 8.49 -16.60 3.22
N ASN A 32 8.36 -17.82 2.72
CA ASN A 32 8.62 -18.16 1.32
C ASN A 32 7.31 -18.25 0.54
N ARG A 33 7.10 -17.37 -0.44
CA ARG A 33 5.90 -17.38 -1.30
C ARG A 33 6.15 -17.84 -2.74
N ALA A 34 7.30 -18.47 -3.01
CA ALA A 34 7.62 -18.96 -4.35
C ALA A 34 6.59 -19.99 -4.87
N SER A 35 5.94 -20.76 -3.98
CA SER A 35 4.87 -21.69 -4.35
C SER A 35 3.65 -20.96 -4.96
N ILE A 36 3.23 -19.84 -4.35
CA ILE A 36 2.14 -19.01 -4.85
C ILE A 36 2.47 -18.46 -6.24
N ARG A 37 3.70 -17.98 -6.44
CA ARG A 37 4.16 -17.51 -7.77
C ARG A 37 4.16 -18.61 -8.82
N LYS A 38 4.63 -19.81 -8.47
CA LYS A 38 4.71 -20.95 -9.39
C LYS A 38 3.33 -21.46 -9.84
N GLN A 39 2.30 -21.20 -9.05
CA GLN A 39 0.92 -21.58 -9.38
C GLN A 39 0.17 -20.53 -10.22
N GLN A 40 0.78 -19.36 -10.49
CA GLN A 40 0.18 -18.38 -11.39
C GLN A 40 0.26 -18.86 -12.84
N ASP A 41 -0.84 -18.72 -13.58
CA ASP A 41 -0.89 -18.90 -15.02
C ASP A 41 -0.33 -17.66 -15.73
N LEU A 42 0.86 -17.81 -16.31
CA LEU A 42 1.57 -16.75 -17.01
C LEU A 42 0.86 -16.29 -18.29
N GLN A 43 0.12 -17.17 -18.98
CA GLN A 43 -0.62 -16.79 -20.18
C GLN A 43 -1.83 -15.94 -19.82
N LEU A 44 -2.53 -16.32 -18.74
CA LEU A 44 -3.61 -15.52 -18.19
C LEU A 44 -3.11 -14.13 -17.76
N ILE A 45 -2.00 -14.06 -17.02
CA ILE A 45 -1.40 -12.78 -16.62
C ILE A 45 -1.06 -11.93 -17.85
N GLN A 46 -0.44 -12.52 -18.87
CA GLN A 46 -0.10 -11.78 -20.09
C GLN A 46 -1.35 -11.21 -20.77
N ARG A 47 -2.41 -12.01 -20.91
CA ARG A 47 -3.69 -11.55 -21.47
C ARG A 47 -4.28 -10.38 -20.69
N LEU A 48 -4.30 -10.47 -19.35
CA LEU A 48 -4.81 -9.40 -18.48
C LEU A 48 -3.93 -8.16 -18.53
N GLN A 49 -2.62 -8.31 -18.69
CA GLN A 49 -1.70 -7.19 -18.87
C GLN A 49 -1.94 -6.48 -20.20
N GLU A 50 -2.13 -7.23 -21.29
CA GLU A 50 -2.43 -6.68 -22.61
C GLU A 50 -3.73 -5.87 -22.59
N SER A 51 -4.81 -6.40 -21.99
CA SER A 51 -6.11 -5.71 -21.92
C SER A 51 -6.15 -4.53 -20.95
N SER A 52 -5.35 -4.57 -19.88
CA SER A 52 -5.26 -3.51 -18.87
C SER A 52 -4.19 -2.47 -19.16
N THR A 53 -3.40 -2.60 -20.24
CA THR A 53 -2.32 -1.65 -20.54
C THR A 53 -2.86 -0.25 -20.79
N VAL A 54 -2.36 0.74 -20.05
CA VAL A 54 -2.70 2.17 -20.21
C VAL A 54 -1.41 2.99 -20.33
N PRO A 55 -1.23 3.82 -21.36
CA PRO A 55 -0.03 4.65 -21.49
C PRO A 55 0.01 5.75 -20.43
N LEU A 56 1.21 6.15 -20.02
CA LEU A 56 1.40 7.43 -19.33
C LEU A 56 1.08 8.60 -20.28
N ARG A 57 0.68 9.75 -19.75
CA ARG A 57 0.32 10.93 -20.59
C ARG A 57 1.52 11.45 -21.36
N ASN A 58 2.71 11.44 -20.74
CA ASN A 58 3.95 11.90 -21.35
C ASN A 58 5.16 11.44 -20.51
N ALA A 59 6.36 11.72 -21.03
CA ALA A 59 7.64 11.35 -20.41
C ALA A 59 7.88 12.00 -19.03
N SER A 60 7.27 13.16 -18.71
CA SER A 60 7.50 13.80 -17.41
C SER A 60 6.88 13.04 -16.23
N GLN A 61 5.96 12.10 -16.52
CA GLN A 61 5.38 11.22 -15.51
C GLN A 61 6.15 9.92 -15.32
N GLN A 62 7.18 9.66 -16.12
CA GLN A 62 7.91 8.40 -16.06
C GLN A 62 8.51 8.17 -14.67
N ASP A 63 8.98 9.22 -14.00
CA ASP A 63 9.58 9.16 -12.66
C ASP A 63 8.57 9.41 -11.52
N SER A 64 7.28 9.54 -11.84
CA SER A 64 6.24 9.85 -10.85
C SER A 64 5.61 8.62 -10.20
N PHE A 65 5.88 7.42 -10.71
CA PHE A 65 5.25 6.18 -10.26
C PHE A 65 6.18 4.98 -10.49
N VAL A 66 5.98 3.94 -9.68
CA VAL A 66 6.67 2.65 -9.83
C VAL A 66 5.65 1.52 -9.74
N VAL A 67 4.94 1.42 -8.62
CA VAL A 67 4.04 0.30 -8.32
C VAL A 67 3.03 0.64 -7.22
N ALA A 68 1.79 0.17 -7.36
CA ALA A 68 0.73 0.29 -6.36
C ALA A 68 -0.15 -0.98 -6.33
N PRO A 69 -0.13 -1.76 -5.24
CA PRO A 69 -1.10 -2.80 -4.99
C PRO A 69 -2.43 -2.21 -4.56
N LEU A 70 -3.52 -2.69 -5.16
CA LEU A 70 -4.87 -2.39 -4.75
C LEU A 70 -5.39 -3.59 -3.95
N ASP A 71 -5.99 -3.32 -2.80
CA ASP A 71 -6.73 -4.31 -2.04
C ASP A 71 -8.23 -4.14 -2.31
N ILE A 72 -8.88 -5.24 -2.68
CA ILE A 72 -10.24 -5.22 -3.21
C ILE A 72 -11.11 -6.21 -2.44
N LEU A 73 -12.19 -5.73 -1.84
CA LEU A 73 -13.23 -6.60 -1.33
C LEU A 73 -14.17 -6.99 -2.46
N VAL A 74 -14.64 -8.23 -2.42
CA VAL A 74 -15.66 -8.75 -3.33
C VAL A 74 -16.94 -8.86 -2.52
N SER A 75 -18.04 -8.28 -2.99
CA SER A 75 -19.38 -8.56 -2.46
C SER A 75 -20.27 -9.10 -3.56
N ARG A 76 -21.41 -9.68 -3.19
CA ARG A 76 -22.45 -10.09 -4.14
C ARG A 76 -23.79 -9.48 -3.77
N GLN A 77 -24.41 -8.79 -4.73
CA GLN A 77 -25.76 -8.26 -4.63
C GLN A 77 -26.60 -8.87 -5.74
N ASP A 78 -27.73 -9.50 -5.40
CA ASP A 78 -28.62 -10.20 -6.34
C ASP A 78 -27.89 -11.19 -7.26
N GLY A 79 -26.90 -11.90 -6.70
CA GLY A 79 -26.06 -12.86 -7.41
C GLY A 79 -24.97 -12.24 -8.29
N ARG A 80 -24.95 -10.91 -8.46
CA ARG A 80 -23.93 -10.19 -9.24
C ARG A 80 -22.75 -9.81 -8.36
N ILE A 81 -21.55 -9.97 -8.91
CA ILE A 81 -20.32 -9.56 -8.24
C ILE A 81 -20.18 -8.04 -8.24
N GLN A 82 -19.66 -7.50 -7.13
CA GLN A 82 -19.25 -6.12 -7.04
C GLN A 82 -17.87 -6.05 -6.36
N PHE A 83 -16.96 -5.31 -6.98
CA PHE A 83 -15.62 -5.04 -6.50
C PHE A 83 -15.57 -3.70 -5.78
N HIS A 84 -14.93 -3.69 -4.62
CA HIS A 84 -14.75 -2.50 -3.80
C HIS A 84 -13.27 -2.30 -3.53
N ILE A 85 -12.65 -1.31 -4.19
CA ILE A 85 -11.26 -0.95 -3.90
C ILE A 85 -11.24 -0.27 -2.54
N ILE A 86 -10.66 -0.95 -1.54
CA ILE A 86 -10.63 -0.47 -0.16
C ILE A 86 -9.31 0.20 0.22
N GLU A 87 -8.26 0.01 -0.58
CA GLU A 87 -6.95 0.61 -0.36
C GLU A 87 -6.16 0.68 -1.66
N LEU A 88 -5.51 1.82 -1.90
CA LEU A 88 -4.37 1.94 -2.81
C LEU A 88 -3.12 1.89 -1.93
N ASN A 89 -2.40 0.77 -1.98
CA ASN A 89 -1.13 0.65 -1.29
C ASN A 89 0.00 1.23 -2.14
N GLY A 90 0.94 1.88 -1.47
CA GLY A 90 2.08 2.52 -2.10
C GLY A 90 3.28 1.62 -2.40
N SER A 91 4.47 2.22 -2.60
CA SER A 91 5.74 1.55 -2.91
C SER A 91 6.33 0.69 -1.77
N GLY A 92 5.73 0.75 -0.57
CA GLY A 92 6.09 -0.06 0.60
C GLY A 92 5.74 -1.55 0.48
N ILE A 93 5.43 -2.04 -0.72
CA ILE A 93 4.76 -3.32 -0.99
C ILE A 93 5.45 -4.54 -0.37
N GLY A 94 4.63 -5.47 0.13
CA GLY A 94 5.02 -6.86 0.41
C GLY A 94 4.22 -7.81 -0.49
N GLY A 95 4.79 -8.96 -0.79
CA GLY A 95 4.27 -9.93 -1.75
C GLY A 95 4.86 -9.77 -3.15
N VAL A 96 6.03 -9.14 -3.29
CA VAL A 96 6.76 -9.11 -4.58
C VAL A 96 7.06 -10.54 -5.05
N SER A 97 7.35 -11.42 -4.10
CA SER A 97 7.62 -12.83 -4.37
C SER A 97 6.41 -13.61 -4.89
N ASN A 98 5.19 -13.06 -4.82
CA ASN A 98 3.98 -13.63 -5.44
C ASN A 98 3.92 -13.39 -6.96
N MET A 99 4.58 -12.34 -7.46
CA MET A 99 4.49 -11.91 -8.84
C MET A 99 5.44 -12.69 -9.74
N PRO A 100 5.10 -12.92 -11.02
CA PRO A 100 6.04 -13.48 -12.00
C PRO A 100 7.32 -12.64 -12.13
N ALA A 101 8.44 -13.28 -12.45
CA ALA A 101 9.73 -12.61 -12.61
C ALA A 101 9.69 -11.42 -13.58
N GLN A 102 8.97 -11.53 -14.70
CA GLN A 102 8.83 -10.44 -15.67
C GLN A 102 8.16 -9.17 -15.10
N VAL A 103 7.24 -9.33 -14.15
CA VAL A 103 6.58 -8.20 -13.47
C VAL A 103 7.54 -7.58 -12.47
N VAL A 104 8.24 -8.40 -11.69
CA VAL A 104 9.26 -7.91 -10.74
C VAL A 104 10.37 -7.17 -11.49
N ALA A 105 10.81 -7.69 -12.64
CA ALA A 105 11.80 -7.05 -13.51
C ALA A 105 11.38 -5.63 -13.93
N ALA A 106 10.11 -5.42 -14.31
CA ALA A 106 9.60 -4.10 -14.67
C ALA A 106 9.55 -3.14 -13.46
N VAL A 107 9.18 -3.65 -12.28
CA VAL A 107 9.17 -2.87 -11.03
C VAL A 107 10.59 -2.43 -10.65
N VAL A 108 11.56 -3.35 -10.67
CA VAL A 108 12.97 -3.02 -10.33
C VAL A 108 13.59 -2.08 -11.34
N GLU A 109 13.27 -2.21 -12.63
CA GLU A 109 13.75 -1.28 -13.65
C GLU A 109 13.19 0.14 -13.42
N SER A 110 11.93 0.25 -13.01
CA SER A 110 11.36 1.54 -12.63
C SER A 110 12.03 2.13 -11.39
N LEU A 111 12.33 1.32 -10.36
CA LEU A 111 13.09 1.78 -9.18
C LEU A 111 14.50 2.25 -9.55
N ARG A 112 15.23 1.45 -10.34
CA ARG A 112 16.57 1.76 -10.85
C ARG A 112 16.59 3.09 -11.60
N ARG A 113 15.62 3.28 -12.49
CA ARG A 113 15.47 4.52 -13.27
C ARG A 113 15.23 5.74 -12.37
N VAL A 114 14.33 5.66 -11.40
CA VAL A 114 14.06 6.79 -10.48
C VAL A 114 15.29 7.08 -9.62
N ALA A 115 15.97 6.05 -9.10
CA ALA A 115 17.21 6.23 -8.33
C ALA A 115 18.31 6.90 -9.16
N ARG A 116 18.43 6.55 -10.44
CA ARG A 116 19.36 7.19 -11.36
C ARG A 116 19.02 8.66 -11.61
N SER A 117 17.74 9.03 -11.74
CA SER A 117 17.34 10.40 -12.06
C SER A 117 17.37 11.35 -10.88
N CYS A 118 17.22 10.84 -9.65
CA CYS A 118 17.31 11.63 -8.42
C CYS A 118 18.69 11.64 -7.76
N TRP A 119 19.68 10.94 -8.33
CA TRP A 119 21.00 10.84 -7.73
C TRP A 119 21.73 12.17 -7.73
N GLU A 120 22.36 12.46 -6.59
CA GLU A 120 23.41 13.46 -6.45
C GLU A 120 24.60 12.82 -5.71
N GLN A 121 25.79 13.41 -5.84
CA GLN A 121 27.00 12.87 -5.21
C GLN A 121 26.86 12.83 -3.68
N GLU A 122 27.34 11.75 -3.05
CA GLU A 122 27.35 11.59 -1.57
C GLU A 122 25.97 11.65 -0.90
N THR A 123 24.96 11.06 -1.55
CA THR A 123 23.57 11.08 -1.06
C THR A 123 23.10 9.72 -0.54
N VAL A 124 22.00 9.78 0.22
CA VAL A 124 21.33 8.61 0.79
C VAL A 124 19.95 8.44 0.15
N LEU A 125 19.63 7.21 -0.24
CA LEU A 125 18.25 6.76 -0.47
C LEU A 125 17.82 5.86 0.68
N LEU A 126 16.60 6.09 1.18
CA LEU A 126 16.04 5.27 2.25
C LEU A 126 15.15 4.17 1.68
N LEU A 127 15.27 2.97 2.25
CA LEU A 127 14.37 1.85 2.03
C LEU A 127 13.69 1.44 3.35
N PRO A 128 12.61 2.15 3.75
CA PRO A 128 11.93 1.91 5.00
C PRO A 128 11.07 0.65 4.99
N VAL A 129 11.14 -0.10 6.08
CA VAL A 129 10.42 -1.37 6.26
C VAL A 129 9.50 -1.29 7.48
N SER A 130 8.29 -1.84 7.37
CA SER A 130 7.37 -1.99 8.50
C SER A 130 7.82 -3.10 9.46
N GLY A 131 7.22 -3.17 10.66
CA GLY A 131 7.39 -4.32 11.57
C GLY A 131 8.06 -4.02 12.92
N LYS A 132 8.46 -2.77 13.18
CA LYS A 132 9.03 -2.35 14.48
C LYS A 132 8.32 -1.13 15.06
N GLU A 133 7.02 -1.02 14.80
CA GLU A 133 6.16 0.05 15.30
C GLU A 133 6.13 0.05 16.85
N CYS A 134 6.03 -1.12 17.49
CA CYS A 134 6.14 -1.26 18.95
C CYS A 134 7.52 -1.80 19.38
N ASN A 135 8.13 -1.13 20.38
CA ASN A 135 9.41 -1.57 20.94
C ASN A 135 9.26 -2.75 21.91
N ARG A 136 8.11 -2.87 22.58
CA ARG A 136 7.84 -3.94 23.56
C ARG A 136 7.51 -5.26 22.89
N ALA A 137 6.84 -5.20 21.75
CA ALA A 137 6.43 -6.36 20.95
C ALA A 137 6.66 -6.07 19.46
N PRO A 138 7.93 -6.02 19.00
CA PRO A 138 8.23 -5.80 17.60
C PRO A 138 7.70 -6.98 16.78
N ARG A 139 7.12 -6.67 15.63
CA ARG A 139 6.53 -7.63 14.71
C ARG A 139 7.32 -7.61 13.41
N LEU A 140 8.55 -8.11 13.49
CA LEU A 140 9.51 -8.04 12.40
C LEU A 140 8.90 -8.58 11.10
N ASN A 141 9.09 -7.84 10.01
CA ASN A 141 8.44 -8.13 8.74
C ASN A 141 8.98 -9.43 8.15
N LYS A 142 8.12 -10.46 8.05
CA LYS A 142 8.46 -11.77 7.48
C LYS A 142 8.84 -11.71 5.99
N LEU A 143 8.52 -10.62 5.31
CA LEU A 143 8.84 -10.33 3.92
C LEU A 143 10.01 -9.34 3.77
N MET A 144 10.81 -9.11 4.82
CA MET A 144 11.98 -8.24 4.77
C MET A 144 12.93 -8.57 3.60
N HIS A 145 13.11 -9.86 3.30
CA HIS A 145 13.96 -10.32 2.21
C HIS A 145 13.54 -9.80 0.82
N GLU A 146 12.25 -9.51 0.61
CA GLU A 146 11.79 -8.92 -0.66
C GLU A 146 12.33 -7.50 -0.86
N LYS A 147 12.68 -6.80 0.23
CA LYS A 147 13.27 -5.45 0.16
C LYS A 147 14.70 -5.46 -0.36
N LEU A 148 15.40 -6.58 -0.28
CA LEU A 148 16.76 -6.68 -0.83
C LEU A 148 16.77 -6.51 -2.35
N ILE A 149 15.72 -7.00 -3.03
CA ILE A 149 15.51 -6.80 -4.47
C ILE A 149 15.42 -5.29 -4.80
N PHE A 150 14.75 -4.53 -3.92
CA PHE A 150 14.63 -3.08 -4.11
C PHE A 150 15.93 -2.38 -3.78
N ALA A 151 16.65 -2.81 -2.74
CA ALA A 151 17.94 -2.25 -2.37
C ALA A 151 18.95 -2.32 -3.52
N GLU A 152 19.05 -3.47 -4.19
CA GLU A 152 19.93 -3.63 -5.36
C GLU A 152 19.49 -2.79 -6.55
N ALA A 153 18.18 -2.72 -6.81
CA ALA A 153 17.67 -1.86 -7.89
C ALA A 153 18.03 -0.39 -7.67
N LEU A 154 17.89 0.10 -6.43
CA LEU A 154 18.25 1.47 -6.05
C LEU A 154 19.75 1.71 -6.16
N GLN A 155 20.57 0.79 -5.62
CA GLN A 155 22.02 0.86 -5.67
C GLN A 155 22.51 0.88 -7.12
N GLN A 156 22.01 -0.03 -7.96
CA GLN A 156 22.36 -0.09 -9.36
C GLN A 156 21.94 1.18 -10.11
N GLY A 157 20.81 1.79 -9.74
CA GLY A 157 20.40 3.09 -10.29
C GLY A 157 21.40 4.21 -9.98
N MET A 158 21.93 4.25 -8.76
CA MET A 158 22.99 5.19 -8.39
C MET A 158 24.32 4.89 -9.12
N VAL A 159 24.69 3.61 -9.24
CA VAL A 159 25.90 3.19 -9.96
C VAL A 159 25.83 3.59 -11.43
N ASP A 160 24.67 3.40 -12.07
CA ASP A 160 24.43 3.85 -13.44
C ASP A 160 24.53 5.37 -13.62
N ALA A 161 24.27 6.14 -12.55
CA ALA A 161 24.44 7.59 -12.54
C ALA A 161 25.91 8.01 -12.35
N GLY A 162 26.83 7.06 -12.10
CA GLY A 162 28.25 7.30 -11.91
C GLY A 162 28.71 7.30 -10.43
N SER A 163 27.86 6.85 -9.51
CA SER A 163 28.21 6.73 -8.08
C SER A 163 29.02 5.46 -7.79
N ASP A 164 29.90 5.52 -6.79
CA ASP A 164 30.11 4.37 -5.90
C ASP A 164 28.96 4.37 -4.89
N ALA A 165 28.27 3.24 -4.71
CA ALA A 165 27.05 3.17 -3.90
C ALA A 165 27.02 1.91 -3.05
N ASP A 166 26.89 2.09 -1.73
CA ASP A 166 26.77 0.99 -0.78
C ASP A 166 25.33 0.63 -0.48
N ILE A 167 25.13 -0.61 -0.04
CA ILE A 167 23.94 -1.01 0.70
C ILE A 167 24.36 -1.17 2.15
N VAL A 168 23.66 -0.48 3.06
CA VAL A 168 23.90 -0.54 4.50
C VAL A 168 22.57 -0.60 5.26
N THR A 169 22.62 -0.90 6.55
CA THR A 169 21.46 -0.88 7.44
C THR A 169 21.56 0.24 8.45
N LEU A 170 20.43 0.82 8.83
CA LEU A 170 20.36 1.82 9.90
C LEU A 170 20.91 1.26 11.22
N GLU A 171 20.62 0.00 11.52
CA GLU A 171 21.15 -0.68 12.70
C GLU A 171 22.67 -0.79 12.67
N GLY A 172 23.25 -1.17 11.52
CA GLY A 172 24.69 -1.23 11.32
C GLY A 172 25.39 0.12 11.44
N LEU A 173 24.74 1.20 10.97
CA LEU A 173 25.23 2.56 11.15
C LEU A 173 25.18 3.00 12.62
N GLN A 174 24.07 2.70 13.31
CA GLN A 174 23.86 3.07 14.72
C GLN A 174 24.83 2.37 15.68
N ASN A 175 25.16 1.10 15.40
CA ASN A 175 26.07 0.32 16.24
C ASN A 175 27.55 0.40 15.81
N GLY A 176 27.85 1.12 14.72
CA GLY A 176 29.20 1.31 14.20
C GLY A 176 29.82 0.11 13.47
N SER A 177 29.05 -0.94 13.18
CA SER A 177 29.50 -2.08 12.37
C SER A 177 29.54 -1.78 10.87
N GLN A 178 28.81 -0.75 10.43
CA GLN A 178 28.82 -0.20 9.09
C GLN A 178 29.02 1.31 9.17
N SER A 179 29.56 1.91 8.11
CA SER A 179 29.71 3.37 7.99
C SER A 179 29.33 3.83 6.59
N LEU A 180 28.95 5.10 6.48
CA LEU A 180 28.78 5.75 5.18
C LEU A 180 30.19 6.12 4.69
N ARG A 181 30.65 5.48 3.61
CA ARG A 181 31.99 5.74 3.04
C ARG A 181 32.05 7.15 2.44
N ASP A 182 33.12 7.87 2.76
CA ASP A 182 33.42 9.17 2.13
C ASP A 182 33.50 9.01 0.61
N GLY A 183 32.99 9.98 -0.13
CA GLY A 183 32.88 9.97 -1.59
C GLY A 183 31.79 9.07 -2.16
N SER A 184 31.13 8.23 -1.35
CA SER A 184 30.14 7.25 -1.81
C SER A 184 28.71 7.63 -1.41
N SER A 185 27.75 7.28 -2.26
CA SER A 185 26.32 7.31 -1.93
C SER A 185 25.92 6.00 -1.23
N ALA A 186 24.72 5.94 -0.65
CA ALA A 186 24.24 4.73 -0.01
C ALA A 186 22.73 4.52 -0.14
N VAL A 187 22.33 3.26 -0.20
CA VAL A 187 20.97 2.81 0.07
C VAL A 187 20.94 2.28 1.50
N VAL A 188 20.12 2.90 2.34
CA VAL A 188 20.01 2.52 3.76
C VAL A 188 18.69 1.78 3.98
N LEU A 189 18.77 0.54 4.44
CA LEU A 189 17.61 -0.24 4.89
C LEU A 189 17.39 -0.03 6.39
N GLY A 190 16.13 0.00 6.82
CA GLY A 190 15.81 0.17 8.23
C GLY A 190 14.32 0.15 8.49
N TYR A 191 13.95 0.04 9.76
CA TYR A 191 12.54 0.09 10.14
C TYR A 191 12.02 1.53 10.13
N ILE A 192 10.77 1.71 9.72
CA ILE A 192 10.12 3.03 9.60
C ILE A 192 10.29 3.86 10.88
N LYS A 193 9.99 3.29 12.04
CA LYS A 193 10.11 3.98 13.32
C LYS A 193 11.55 4.44 13.61
N ASP A 194 12.52 3.58 13.33
CA ASP A 194 13.92 3.88 13.58
C ASP A 194 14.40 5.00 12.65
N PHE A 195 13.99 5.00 11.38
CA PHE A 195 14.27 6.10 10.46
C PHE A 195 13.63 7.41 10.90
N LEU A 196 12.36 7.39 11.30
CA LEU A 196 11.66 8.56 11.79
C LEU A 196 12.39 9.19 13.00
N ASN A 197 12.99 8.38 13.86
CA ASN A 197 13.79 8.86 15.00
C ASN A 197 15.19 9.35 14.63
N ALA A 198 15.78 8.83 13.54
CA ALA A 198 17.16 9.09 13.15
C ALA A 198 17.31 10.19 12.08
N CYS A 199 16.26 10.50 11.33
CA CYS A 199 16.30 11.56 10.32
C CYS A 199 16.21 12.94 10.99
N GLU A 200 16.90 13.91 10.39
CA GLU A 200 16.84 15.31 10.77
C GLU A 200 16.37 16.17 9.59
N VAL A 201 15.79 17.33 9.87
CA VAL A 201 15.38 18.31 8.85
C VAL A 201 15.97 19.67 9.20
N ASP A 202 16.70 20.27 8.27
CA ASP A 202 17.29 21.59 8.44
C ASP A 202 16.30 22.74 8.17
N LEU A 203 16.74 23.98 8.37
CA LEU A 203 15.93 25.18 8.13
C LEU A 203 15.54 25.37 6.65
N ASN A 204 16.22 24.70 5.72
CA ASN A 204 15.95 24.74 4.29
C ASN A 204 15.08 23.56 3.82
N GLY A 205 14.55 22.77 4.77
CA GLY A 205 13.72 21.60 4.49
C GLY A 205 14.48 20.39 3.94
N CYS A 206 15.82 20.37 4.04
CA CYS A 206 16.64 19.24 3.62
C CYS A 206 16.60 18.14 4.68
N VAL A 207 16.31 16.90 4.26
CA VAL A 207 16.38 15.73 5.13
C VAL A 207 17.81 15.21 5.17
N SER A 208 18.31 14.86 6.35
CA SER A 208 19.62 14.22 6.52
C SER A 208 19.52 12.98 7.41
N LEU A 209 20.49 12.08 7.23
CA LEU A 209 20.71 10.90 8.05
C LEU A 209 22.22 10.77 8.31
N PHE A 210 22.65 10.79 9.58
CA PHE A 210 24.07 10.80 9.96
C PHE A 210 24.89 11.87 9.21
N GLY A 211 24.33 13.08 9.08
CA GLY A 211 24.99 14.21 8.39
C GLY A 211 25.02 14.11 6.86
N ARG A 212 24.56 13.01 6.25
CA ARG A 212 24.44 12.86 4.79
C ARG A 212 23.04 13.24 4.33
N ARG A 213 22.93 13.92 3.18
CA ARG A 213 21.64 14.33 2.62
C ARG A 213 20.86 13.10 2.14
N VAL A 214 19.59 13.04 2.53
CA VAL A 214 18.63 12.06 2.02
C VAL A 214 17.86 12.68 0.85
N VAL A 215 17.97 12.08 -0.33
CA VAL A 215 17.32 12.60 -1.56
C VAL A 215 16.02 11.91 -1.90
N GLY A 216 15.71 10.77 -1.28
CA GLY A 216 14.44 10.09 -1.52
C GLY A 216 14.24 8.83 -0.70
N ALA A 217 13.02 8.29 -0.77
CA ALA A 217 12.64 7.08 -0.07
C ALA A 217 11.59 6.24 -0.82
N VAL A 218 11.64 4.92 -0.60
CA VAL A 218 10.70 3.94 -1.16
C VAL A 218 9.81 3.34 -0.07
N ASN A 219 8.85 4.13 0.43
CA ASN A 219 7.73 3.65 1.22
C ASN A 219 6.73 4.80 1.44
N ASP A 220 5.53 4.72 0.88
CA ASP A 220 4.57 5.83 0.88
C ASP A 220 4.13 6.23 2.30
N ARG A 221 3.91 5.24 3.18
CA ARG A 221 3.57 5.46 4.60
C ARG A 221 4.73 6.15 5.34
N PHE A 222 5.98 5.75 5.08
CA PHE A 222 7.12 6.45 5.65
C PHE A 222 7.19 7.90 5.18
N CYS A 223 7.06 8.15 3.88
CA CYS A 223 7.10 9.51 3.33
C CYS A 223 6.03 10.40 3.98
N LEU A 224 4.81 9.89 4.10
CA LEU A 224 3.71 10.59 4.77
C LEU A 224 4.02 10.87 6.25
N ASN A 225 4.47 9.86 6.99
CA ASN A 225 4.79 10.02 8.42
C ASN A 225 5.98 10.96 8.65
N LEU A 226 6.99 10.93 7.79
CA LEU A 226 8.15 11.81 7.84
C LEU A 226 7.71 13.26 7.63
N ILE A 227 6.92 13.54 6.59
CA ILE A 227 6.39 14.87 6.31
C ILE A 227 5.51 15.38 7.47
N SER A 228 4.68 14.51 8.04
CA SER A 228 3.82 14.84 9.18
C SER A 228 4.62 15.15 10.45
N GLN A 229 5.60 14.31 10.80
CA GLN A 229 6.47 14.48 11.96
C GLN A 229 7.20 15.83 11.94
N PHE A 230 7.69 16.23 10.77
CA PHE A 230 8.35 17.52 10.57
C PHE A 230 7.40 18.65 10.16
N LYS A 231 6.09 18.49 10.42
CA LYS A 231 5.06 19.53 10.25
C LYS A 231 5.07 20.20 8.86
N ASN A 232 5.27 19.41 7.81
CA ASN A 232 5.38 19.85 6.41
C ASN A 232 6.56 20.79 6.12
N GLN A 233 7.63 20.77 6.93
CA GLN A 233 8.83 21.59 6.69
C GLN A 233 9.76 21.00 5.61
N ILE A 234 9.55 19.75 5.21
CA ILE A 234 10.39 19.08 4.20
C ILE A 234 10.15 19.68 2.82
N ASP A 235 11.25 20.05 2.15
CA ASP A 235 11.21 20.51 0.77
C ASP A 235 11.13 19.33 -0.21
N LEU A 236 9.93 19.10 -0.75
CA LEU A 236 9.65 18.03 -1.71
C LEU A 236 10.30 18.24 -3.10
N THR A 237 11.05 19.34 -3.30
CA THR A 237 11.94 19.48 -4.46
C THR A 237 13.34 18.90 -4.19
N LYS A 238 13.69 18.68 -2.92
CA LYS A 238 14.99 18.13 -2.48
C LYS A 238 14.89 16.70 -1.94
N PHE A 239 13.70 16.27 -1.56
CA PHE A 239 13.36 14.92 -1.12
C PHE A 239 12.26 14.34 -2.01
N ILE A 240 12.52 13.19 -2.63
CA ILE A 240 11.65 12.56 -3.63
C ILE A 240 11.03 11.27 -3.07
N PRO A 241 9.71 11.25 -2.82
CA PRO A 241 8.96 10.01 -2.68
C PRO A 241 8.96 9.27 -4.03
N PHE A 242 9.43 8.03 -4.07
CA PHE A 242 9.58 7.28 -5.33
C PHE A 242 8.25 6.95 -6.02
N ASN A 243 7.18 6.86 -5.24
CA ASN A 243 5.83 6.99 -5.77
C ASN A 243 5.31 8.38 -5.45
N GLY A 244 5.04 9.18 -6.49
CA GLY A 244 4.36 10.46 -6.33
C GLY A 244 2.92 10.33 -5.83
N THR A 245 2.34 9.13 -5.89
CA THR A 245 1.02 8.78 -5.36
C THR A 245 1.00 8.56 -3.84
N TYR A 246 2.09 8.82 -3.12
CA TYR A 246 2.24 8.49 -1.69
C TYR A 246 1.15 9.04 -0.77
N ILE A 247 0.49 10.14 -1.16
CA ILE A 247 -0.62 10.74 -0.41
C ILE A 247 -1.83 9.81 -0.44
N ALA A 248 -2.29 9.42 -1.63
CA ALA A 248 -3.33 8.41 -1.79
C ALA A 248 -2.87 7.02 -1.28
N GLY A 249 -1.57 6.74 -1.37
CA GLY A 249 -0.96 5.51 -0.87
C GLY A 249 -0.93 5.38 0.65
N GLY A 250 -0.97 6.50 1.37
CA GLY A 250 -0.90 6.58 2.82
C GLY A 250 -2.20 7.03 3.50
N ASP A 251 -3.11 7.64 2.75
CA ASP A 251 -4.42 8.12 3.20
C ASP A 251 -5.56 7.47 2.40
N LYS A 252 -6.37 6.67 3.11
CA LYS A 252 -7.48 5.91 2.51
C LYS A 252 -8.61 6.81 2.02
N GLY A 253 -8.91 7.90 2.73
CA GLY A 253 -9.97 8.81 2.32
C GLY A 253 -9.58 9.61 1.06
N VAL A 254 -8.30 9.97 0.91
CA VAL A 254 -7.80 10.53 -0.36
C VAL A 254 -7.95 9.52 -1.50
N ALA A 255 -7.60 8.25 -1.26
CA ALA A 255 -7.80 7.20 -2.26
C ALA A 255 -9.27 7.05 -2.66
N TYR A 256 -10.20 7.05 -1.71
CA TYR A 256 -11.65 6.99 -1.98
C TYR A 256 -12.15 8.21 -2.75
N SER A 257 -11.70 9.42 -2.39
CA SER A 257 -12.03 10.65 -3.11
C SER A 257 -11.68 10.54 -4.61
N LEU A 258 -10.45 10.13 -4.91
CA LEU A 258 -9.97 9.97 -6.28
C LEU A 258 -10.67 8.81 -7.01
N LEU A 259 -11.08 7.77 -6.28
CA LEU A 259 -11.81 6.66 -6.87
C LEU A 259 -13.23 7.09 -7.27
N ASP A 260 -13.91 7.84 -6.41
CA ASP A 260 -15.23 8.39 -6.69
C ASP A 260 -15.17 9.35 -7.88
N GLU A 261 -14.19 10.26 -7.91
CA GLU A 261 -13.96 11.14 -9.05
C GLU A 261 -13.78 10.33 -10.35
N TYR A 262 -12.97 9.26 -10.32
CA TYR A 262 -12.77 8.39 -11.47
C TYR A 262 -14.06 7.68 -11.91
N LEU A 263 -14.78 7.05 -10.98
CA LEU A 263 -15.99 6.25 -11.27
C LEU A 263 -17.17 7.10 -11.73
N VAL A 264 -17.24 8.38 -11.34
CA VAL A 264 -18.23 9.32 -11.88
C VAL A 264 -18.00 9.56 -13.38
N HIS A 265 -16.75 9.65 -13.81
CA HIS A 265 -16.41 9.87 -15.23
C HIS A 265 -16.37 8.57 -16.06
N GLN A 266 -16.06 7.44 -15.42
CA GLN A 266 -15.88 6.13 -16.04
C GLN A 266 -16.63 5.06 -15.24
N PRO A 267 -17.97 5.07 -15.27
CA PRO A 267 -18.77 4.14 -14.49
C PRO A 267 -18.54 2.70 -14.96
N SER A 268 -18.47 1.77 -14.00
CA SER A 268 -18.42 0.33 -14.27
C SER A 268 -19.54 -0.35 -13.49
N ALA A 269 -20.21 -1.31 -14.13
CA ALA A 269 -21.29 -2.08 -13.51
C ALA A 269 -20.81 -3.00 -12.38
N LEU A 270 -19.50 -3.32 -12.35
CA LEU A 270 -18.88 -4.17 -11.33
C LEU A 270 -18.39 -3.38 -10.12
N PHE A 271 -18.54 -2.05 -10.08
CA PHE A 271 -18.07 -1.21 -8.99
C PHE A 271 -19.22 -0.39 -8.40
N PRO A 272 -19.18 -0.03 -7.11
CA PRO A 272 -20.15 0.92 -6.57
C PRO A 272 -19.98 2.27 -7.27
N ARG A 273 -21.06 3.05 -7.39
CA ARG A 273 -20.97 4.39 -7.98
C ARG A 273 -20.11 5.36 -7.16
N ARG A 274 -20.06 5.13 -5.84
CA ARG A 274 -19.29 5.91 -4.89
C ARG A 274 -18.97 5.08 -3.65
N VAL A 275 -17.92 5.45 -2.95
CA VAL A 275 -17.60 4.98 -1.61
C VAL A 275 -18.24 5.94 -0.61
N ASN A 276 -19.07 5.43 0.31
CA ASN A 276 -19.55 6.25 1.41
C ASN A 276 -18.45 6.37 2.46
N TYR A 277 -17.86 7.56 2.62
CA TYR A 277 -16.87 7.86 3.66
C TYR A 277 -16.91 9.33 4.11
N SER A 278 -16.32 9.62 5.26
CA SER A 278 -16.03 10.96 5.76
C SER A 278 -14.67 10.99 6.48
N HIS A 279 -14.13 12.20 6.68
CA HIS A 279 -13.00 12.41 7.59
C HIS A 279 -13.48 12.92 8.94
N ALA A 280 -12.81 12.47 9.99
CA ALA A 280 -12.84 13.08 11.30
C ALA A 280 -11.43 13.55 11.65
N PHE A 281 -11.26 14.81 12.03
CA PHE A 281 -9.95 15.42 12.31
C PHE A 281 -9.60 15.46 13.79
N ASN A 282 -10.56 15.15 14.64
CA ASN A 282 -10.37 15.05 16.08
C ASN A 282 -11.33 14.01 16.67
N ARG A 283 -11.10 13.70 17.95
CA ARG A 283 -11.87 12.73 18.72
C ARG A 283 -13.37 13.02 18.74
N ALA A 284 -13.77 14.29 18.90
CA ALA A 284 -15.18 14.66 18.98
C ALA A 284 -15.89 14.41 17.64
N GLU A 285 -15.29 14.87 16.53
CA GLU A 285 -15.80 14.60 15.18
C GLU A 285 -15.89 13.11 14.85
N LEU A 286 -14.94 12.30 15.34
CA LEU A 286 -14.93 10.85 15.12
C LEU A 286 -16.10 10.17 15.84
N ILE A 287 -16.33 10.51 17.11
CA ILE A 287 -17.47 10.01 17.89
C ILE A 287 -18.78 10.43 17.24
N ASP A 288 -18.92 11.71 16.91
CA ASP A 288 -20.14 12.26 16.33
C ASP A 288 -20.45 11.58 14.99
N SER A 289 -19.43 11.41 14.13
CA SER A 289 -19.58 10.74 12.83
C SER A 289 -20.04 9.28 13.00
N VAL A 290 -19.39 8.50 13.86
CA VAL A 290 -19.75 7.10 14.09
C VAL A 290 -21.16 6.98 14.66
N VAL A 291 -21.53 7.79 15.66
CA VAL A 291 -22.86 7.78 16.26
C VAL A 291 -23.94 8.19 15.26
N GLN A 292 -23.69 9.20 14.42
CA GLN A 292 -24.64 9.63 13.40
C GLN A 292 -24.89 8.53 12.36
N TRP A 293 -23.83 7.84 11.93
CA TRP A 293 -23.92 6.75 10.96
C TRP A 293 -24.70 5.57 11.52
N LEU A 294 -24.41 5.16 12.75
CA LEU A 294 -25.16 4.11 13.46
C LEU A 294 -26.65 4.45 13.57
N ARG A 295 -26.99 5.69 13.99
CA ARG A 295 -28.38 6.17 14.06
C ARG A 295 -29.09 6.20 12.71
N SER A 296 -28.34 6.32 11.62
CA SER A 296 -28.87 6.29 10.25
C SER A 296 -29.01 4.87 9.69
N GLY A 297 -28.72 3.83 10.49
CA GLY A 297 -28.79 2.44 10.07
C GLY A 297 -27.54 1.92 9.34
N LEU A 298 -26.48 2.73 9.27
CA LEU A 298 -25.22 2.34 8.64
C LEU A 298 -24.32 1.61 9.64
N LYS A 299 -23.37 0.83 9.12
CA LYS A 299 -22.34 0.10 9.89
C LYS A 299 -20.98 0.75 9.65
N PRO A 300 -20.53 1.69 10.49
CA PRO A 300 -19.27 2.39 10.25
C PRO A 300 -18.04 1.55 10.61
N VAL A 301 -16.97 1.76 9.87
CA VAL A 301 -15.61 1.28 10.11
C VAL A 301 -14.70 2.49 10.19
N ILE A 302 -13.92 2.59 11.27
CA ILE A 302 -12.94 3.66 11.45
C ILE A 302 -11.57 3.16 11.01
N LYS A 303 -10.81 4.02 10.32
CA LYS A 303 -9.47 3.71 9.83
C LYS A 303 -8.53 4.89 10.07
N PRO A 304 -7.50 4.76 10.92
CA PRO A 304 -6.56 5.84 11.20
C PRO A 304 -5.60 6.11 10.05
N HIS A 305 -5.19 7.37 9.90
CA HIS A 305 -4.24 7.83 8.91
C HIS A 305 -2.80 7.38 9.21
N GLY A 306 -2.00 7.07 8.19
CA GLY A 306 -0.57 6.77 8.36
C GLY A 306 -0.23 5.51 9.18
N THR A 307 -1.23 4.69 9.50
CA THR A 307 -1.04 3.42 10.23
C THR A 307 -0.85 2.25 9.27
N GLY A 308 -0.38 1.10 9.77
CA GLY A 308 -0.39 -0.15 9.00
C GLY A 308 -0.91 -1.32 9.82
N ILE A 309 -0.95 -2.49 9.18
CA ILE A 309 -1.27 -3.80 9.79
C ILE A 309 -2.61 -3.89 10.55
N GLY A 310 -3.50 -2.91 10.40
CA GLY A 310 -4.84 -2.91 11.00
C GLY A 310 -4.93 -2.31 12.40
N HIS A 311 -3.84 -1.73 12.93
CA HIS A 311 -3.88 -1.07 14.25
C HIS A 311 -4.80 0.15 14.22
N GLY A 312 -5.68 0.24 15.23
CA GLY A 312 -6.71 1.28 15.33
C GLY A 312 -7.86 1.18 14.32
N ILE A 313 -7.93 0.11 13.51
CA ILE A 313 -9.13 -0.15 12.71
C ILE A 313 -10.19 -0.80 13.59
N ASP A 314 -11.39 -0.23 13.65
CA ASP A 314 -12.49 -0.82 14.42
C ASP A 314 -13.83 -0.82 13.67
N PHE A 315 -14.71 -1.76 14.02
CA PHE A 315 -15.95 -2.09 13.31
C PHE A 315 -17.17 -1.92 14.21
N PHE A 316 -18.04 -0.97 13.90
CA PHE A 316 -19.27 -0.72 14.66
C PHE A 316 -20.44 -1.34 13.89
N LEU A 317 -20.80 -2.57 14.24
CA LEU A 317 -21.77 -3.39 13.48
C LEU A 317 -23.15 -3.46 14.13
N GLU A 318 -23.25 -3.11 15.42
CA GLU A 318 -24.49 -3.15 16.19
C GLU A 318 -25.24 -1.82 16.08
N HIS A 319 -26.48 -1.87 15.60
CA HIS A 319 -27.29 -0.67 15.41
C HIS A 319 -27.61 0.07 16.72
N GLU A 320 -27.76 -0.67 17.81
CA GLU A 320 -28.13 -0.14 19.13
C GLU A 320 -26.93 0.00 20.08
N GLU A 321 -25.72 0.17 19.54
CA GLU A 321 -24.53 0.36 20.38
C GLU A 321 -24.60 1.68 21.17
N SER A 322 -24.41 1.61 22.49
CA SER A 322 -24.46 2.80 23.34
C SER A 322 -23.32 3.79 23.02
N ILE A 323 -23.59 5.09 23.13
CA ILE A 323 -22.58 6.15 22.92
C ILE A 323 -21.36 5.93 23.82
N ALA A 324 -21.56 5.42 25.05
CA ALA A 324 -20.47 5.11 25.96
C ALA A 324 -19.56 3.99 25.45
N SER A 325 -20.14 2.93 24.86
CA SER A 325 -19.36 1.86 24.20
C SER A 325 -18.59 2.38 23.00
N VAL A 326 -19.26 3.14 22.13
CA VAL A 326 -18.64 3.77 20.96
C VAL A 326 -17.45 4.64 21.37
N THR A 327 -17.64 5.49 22.38
CA THR A 327 -16.60 6.39 22.90
C THR A 327 -15.40 5.60 23.41
N ARG A 328 -15.63 4.58 24.24
CA ARG A 328 -14.55 3.73 24.80
C ARG A 328 -13.72 3.07 23.70
N ARG A 329 -14.37 2.51 22.68
CA ARG A 329 -13.68 1.83 21.56
C ARG A 329 -12.87 2.79 20.69
N ILE A 330 -13.39 4.00 20.48
CA ILE A 330 -12.65 5.08 19.81
C ILE A 330 -11.42 5.48 20.63
N ASP A 331 -11.55 5.59 21.95
CA ASP A 331 -10.42 5.89 22.85
C ASP A 331 -9.36 4.79 22.80
N GLU A 332 -9.77 3.52 22.86
CA GLU A 332 -8.87 2.37 22.70
C GLU A 332 -8.14 2.40 21.35
N SER A 333 -8.83 2.78 20.27
CA SER A 333 -8.21 2.97 18.96
C SER A 333 -7.14 4.07 18.98
N ILE A 334 -7.46 5.22 19.59
CA ILE A 334 -6.53 6.35 19.71
C ILE A 334 -5.29 5.93 20.50
N GLU A 335 -5.46 5.29 21.66
CA GLU A 335 -4.38 4.79 22.52
C GLU A 335 -3.47 3.80 21.77
N ILE A 336 -4.05 2.85 21.02
CA ILE A 336 -3.28 1.92 20.20
C ILE A 336 -2.43 2.68 19.17
N THR A 337 -3.00 3.71 18.52
CA THR A 337 -2.24 4.48 17.54
C THR A 337 -1.12 5.32 18.17
N GLU A 338 -1.33 5.83 19.38
CA GLU A 338 -0.28 6.51 20.15
C GLU A 338 0.87 5.56 20.51
N GLU A 339 0.55 4.39 21.07
CA GLU A 339 1.55 3.42 21.51
C GLU A 339 2.44 2.94 20.36
N TYR A 340 1.82 2.59 19.23
CA TYR A 340 2.52 1.94 18.12
C TYR A 340 3.15 2.93 17.14
N TYR A 341 2.63 4.15 17.02
CA TYR A 341 3.07 5.10 15.98
C TYR A 341 3.54 6.44 16.55
N SER A 342 3.53 6.61 17.88
CA SER A 342 3.86 7.87 18.54
C SER A 342 2.99 9.04 18.05
N ALA A 343 1.77 8.73 17.58
CA ALA A 343 0.80 9.69 17.09
C ALA A 343 0.02 10.30 18.26
N ILE A 344 0.66 11.19 19.02
CA ILE A 344 0.09 11.81 20.23
C ILE A 344 -1.27 12.45 19.92
N GLY A 345 -2.30 12.06 20.67
CA GLY A 345 -3.69 12.48 20.47
C GLY A 345 -4.44 11.65 19.43
N GLY A 346 -3.82 10.63 18.83
CA GLY A 346 -4.39 9.76 17.81
C GLY A 346 -3.86 10.05 16.39
N ALA A 347 -3.88 9.02 15.55
CA ALA A 347 -3.46 9.10 14.15
C ALA A 347 -4.53 9.72 13.23
N PHE A 348 -4.81 11.01 13.46
CA PHE A 348 -5.76 11.81 12.69
C PHE A 348 -5.20 12.32 11.35
N PRO A 349 -6.06 12.57 10.33
CA PRO A 349 -7.51 12.33 10.34
C PRO A 349 -7.86 10.84 10.34
N TYR A 350 -9.00 10.47 10.92
CA TYR A 350 -9.57 9.13 10.74
C TYR A 350 -10.49 9.15 9.53
N THR A 351 -10.43 8.11 8.70
CA THR A 351 -11.46 7.82 7.70
C THR A 351 -12.57 7.01 8.36
N VAL A 352 -13.81 7.52 8.35
CA VAL A 352 -15.01 6.76 8.70
C VAL A 352 -15.64 6.29 7.39
N CYS A 353 -15.81 4.98 7.20
CA CYS A 353 -16.34 4.42 5.95
C CYS A 353 -17.34 3.30 6.22
N GLU A 354 -18.15 2.97 5.22
CA GLU A 354 -19.16 1.93 5.36
C GLU A 354 -18.52 0.53 5.41
N PHE A 355 -19.05 -0.32 6.29
CA PHE A 355 -18.68 -1.73 6.32
C PHE A 355 -19.18 -2.42 5.05
N ILE A 356 -18.26 -3.06 4.34
CA ILE A 356 -18.56 -3.83 3.15
C ILE A 356 -18.58 -5.30 3.53
N ASP A 357 -19.74 -5.93 3.41
CA ASP A 357 -19.91 -7.35 3.66
C ASP A 357 -19.32 -8.17 2.50
N SER A 358 -18.04 -8.53 2.64
CA SER A 358 -17.35 -9.33 1.62
C SER A 358 -17.88 -10.76 1.51
N ASP A 359 -17.81 -11.33 0.31
CA ASP A 359 -18.21 -12.70 0.03
C ASP A 359 -17.30 -13.71 0.74
N VAL A 360 -17.81 -14.92 0.86
CA VAL A 360 -17.11 -16.06 1.47
C VAL A 360 -16.84 -17.13 0.41
N ILE A 361 -15.83 -17.96 0.64
CA ILE A 361 -15.63 -19.19 -0.14
C ILE A 361 -16.77 -20.15 0.21
N LYS A 362 -17.49 -20.66 -0.79
CA LYS A 362 -18.72 -21.47 -0.59
C LYS A 362 -18.56 -22.96 -0.90
N ASP A 363 -17.38 -23.37 -1.35
CA ASP A 363 -17.11 -24.77 -1.67
C ASP A 363 -16.95 -25.60 -0.38
N LYS A 364 -17.95 -26.43 -0.08
CA LYS A 364 -17.98 -27.32 1.09
C LYS A 364 -16.86 -28.36 1.13
N GLY A 365 -16.25 -28.67 -0.01
CA GLY A 365 -15.09 -29.56 -0.08
C GLY A 365 -13.76 -28.86 0.18
N HIS A 366 -13.73 -27.53 0.15
CA HIS A 366 -12.50 -26.76 0.29
C HIS A 366 -12.21 -26.43 1.77
N ARG A 367 -10.94 -26.53 2.17
CA ARG A 367 -10.50 -26.26 3.55
C ARG A 367 -10.74 -24.83 4.06
N LEU A 368 -11.09 -23.91 3.17
CA LEU A 368 -11.37 -22.50 3.46
C LEU A 368 -12.87 -22.17 3.30
N ASP A 369 -13.75 -23.17 3.27
CA ASP A 369 -15.21 -22.97 3.29
C ASP A 369 -15.65 -22.02 4.41
N GLY A 370 -16.46 -21.02 4.07
CA GLY A 370 -16.98 -20.03 5.00
C GLY A 370 -16.01 -18.89 5.32
N HIS A 371 -14.78 -18.90 4.81
CA HIS A 371 -13.83 -17.80 5.05
C HIS A 371 -14.09 -16.62 4.10
N LYS A 372 -14.06 -15.40 4.64
CA LYS A 372 -14.03 -14.16 3.84
C LYS A 372 -12.71 -14.03 3.10
N TYR A 373 -12.74 -13.36 1.96
CA TYR A 373 -11.54 -13.11 1.16
C TYR A 373 -11.50 -11.70 0.58
N GLU A 374 -10.29 -11.26 0.23
CA GLU A 374 -10.02 -10.02 -0.49
C GLU A 374 -9.02 -10.30 -1.62
N LEU A 375 -9.12 -9.58 -2.71
CA LEU A 375 -8.21 -9.72 -3.85
C LEU A 375 -7.09 -8.68 -3.75
N ARG A 376 -5.93 -9.01 -4.32
CA ARG A 376 -4.85 -8.06 -4.53
C ARG A 376 -4.44 -8.00 -5.99
N VAL A 377 -4.63 -6.82 -6.58
CA VAL A 377 -4.19 -6.50 -7.95
C VAL A 377 -3.06 -5.49 -7.87
N VAL A 378 -1.90 -5.82 -8.41
CA VAL A 378 -0.75 -4.90 -8.45
C VAL A 378 -0.75 -4.16 -9.77
N VAL A 379 -0.88 -2.83 -9.71
CA VAL A 379 -0.63 -1.96 -10.88
C VAL A 379 0.82 -1.51 -10.84
N TYR A 380 1.55 -1.69 -11.93
CA TYR A 380 2.97 -1.34 -12.01
C TYR A 380 3.30 -0.64 -13.32
N GLN A 381 4.39 0.10 -13.33
CA GLN A 381 4.92 0.73 -14.52
C GLN A 381 5.86 -0.20 -15.28
N ASP A 382 5.63 -0.29 -16.60
CA ASP A 382 6.48 -0.97 -17.56
C ASP A 382 6.79 0.02 -18.69
N GLY A 383 7.99 0.59 -18.67
CA GLY A 383 8.40 1.66 -19.58
C GLY A 383 7.50 2.89 -19.49
N MET A 384 6.75 3.16 -20.56
CA MET A 384 5.81 4.30 -20.69
C MET A 384 4.36 3.89 -20.52
N SER A 385 4.09 2.74 -19.91
CA SER A 385 2.74 2.24 -19.70
C SER A 385 2.56 1.67 -18.29
N LEU A 386 1.31 1.62 -17.86
CA LEU A 386 0.85 0.97 -16.64
C LEU A 386 0.17 -0.34 -17.02
N LYS A 387 0.36 -1.38 -16.21
CA LYS A 387 -0.24 -2.70 -16.38
C LYS A 387 -0.72 -3.24 -15.04
N ALA A 388 -1.77 -4.07 -15.03
CA ALA A 388 -2.22 -4.79 -13.84
C ALA A 388 -1.68 -6.23 -13.80
N CYS A 389 -1.41 -6.72 -12.60
CA CYS A 389 -1.06 -8.09 -12.29
C CYS A 389 -1.93 -8.56 -11.10
N PRO A 390 -2.98 -9.36 -11.30
CA PRO A 390 -3.69 -9.99 -10.20
C PRO A 390 -2.79 -11.01 -9.53
N THR A 391 -2.52 -10.82 -8.24
CA THR A 391 -1.50 -11.61 -7.53
C THR A 391 -2.12 -12.70 -6.68
N ILE A 392 -2.95 -12.33 -5.72
CA ILE A 392 -3.45 -13.26 -4.69
C ILE A 392 -4.87 -12.93 -4.28
N ALA A 393 -5.59 -13.95 -3.82
CA ALA A 393 -6.68 -13.77 -2.87
C ALA A 393 -6.13 -14.00 -1.45
N LYS A 394 -6.33 -13.02 -0.58
CA LYS A 394 -6.00 -13.09 0.85
C LYS A 394 -7.25 -13.57 1.58
N VAL A 395 -7.14 -14.66 2.33
CA VAL A 395 -8.28 -15.30 2.99
C VAL A 395 -8.18 -15.06 4.50
N ALA A 396 -9.32 -14.81 5.16
CA ALA A 396 -9.38 -14.72 6.61
C ALA A 396 -8.84 -15.99 7.27
N SER A 397 -8.26 -15.88 8.47
CA SER A 397 -7.79 -17.05 9.21
C SER A 397 -8.92 -17.91 9.77
N GLU A 398 -10.06 -17.29 10.05
CA GLU A 398 -11.24 -17.94 10.64
C GLU A 398 -12.43 -17.87 9.69
N PRO A 399 -13.32 -18.89 9.73
CA PRO A 399 -14.61 -18.80 9.06
C PRO A 399 -15.40 -17.59 9.57
N PHE A 400 -16.21 -17.01 8.70
CA PHE A 400 -17.10 -15.92 9.06
C PHE A 400 -18.24 -16.42 9.95
N ASP A 401 -18.40 -15.76 11.09
CA ASP A 401 -19.54 -15.92 11.98
C ASP A 401 -20.24 -14.58 12.14
N ALA A 402 -21.47 -14.48 11.63
CA ALA A 402 -22.26 -13.25 11.69
C ALA A 402 -22.65 -12.85 13.12
N PHE A 403 -22.70 -13.80 14.06
CA PHE A 403 -23.03 -13.56 15.46
C PHE A 403 -21.80 -13.17 16.29
N ASN A 404 -20.60 -13.58 15.85
CA ASN A 404 -19.33 -13.29 16.50
C ASN A 404 -18.35 -12.65 15.50
N ALA A 405 -18.79 -11.58 14.83
CA ALA A 405 -17.97 -10.87 13.87
C ALA A 405 -16.85 -10.10 14.59
N GLY A 406 -15.60 -10.42 14.26
CA GLY A 406 -14.41 -9.86 14.91
C GLY A 406 -13.26 -9.69 13.93
N ARG A 407 -12.17 -9.05 14.37
CA ARG A 407 -11.02 -8.76 13.49
C ARG A 407 -10.48 -10.01 12.76
N GLU A 408 -10.47 -11.17 13.42
CA GLU A 408 -9.95 -12.45 12.92
C GLU A 408 -10.72 -13.03 11.71
N ASN A 409 -12.02 -12.70 11.60
CA ASN A 409 -12.89 -13.16 10.51
C ASN A 409 -13.34 -12.03 9.57
N LEU A 410 -13.07 -10.75 9.90
CA LEU A 410 -13.37 -9.58 9.06
C LEU A 410 -12.15 -8.98 8.35
N ILE A 411 -10.94 -9.09 8.92
CA ILE A 411 -9.71 -8.54 8.33
C ILE A 411 -8.87 -9.67 7.74
N ASN A 412 -8.68 -9.63 6.43
CA ASN A 412 -7.93 -10.64 5.66
C ASN A 412 -6.41 -10.36 5.64
N ASN A 413 -5.86 -9.88 6.76
CA ASN A 413 -4.44 -9.57 6.87
C ASN A 413 -3.64 -10.86 7.13
N ILE A 414 -3.07 -11.41 6.06
CA ILE A 414 -2.21 -12.62 6.08
C ILE A 414 -1.15 -12.57 7.18
N THR A 415 -0.51 -11.41 7.34
CA THR A 415 0.53 -11.27 8.36
C THR A 415 -0.10 -11.45 9.75
N ASN A 416 -1.33 -10.97 9.98
CA ASN A 416 -2.00 -11.05 11.29
C ASN A 416 -2.40 -12.49 11.60
N SER A 417 -3.07 -13.12 10.63
CA SER A 417 -3.42 -14.54 10.66
C SER A 417 -2.21 -15.42 10.98
N SER A 418 -1.07 -15.20 10.31
CA SER A 418 0.16 -15.98 10.55
C SER A 418 0.76 -15.80 11.94
N VAL A 419 0.55 -14.65 12.59
CA VAL A 419 1.06 -14.37 13.94
C VAL A 419 0.14 -15.00 14.98
N THR A 420 -1.17 -14.77 14.88
CA THR A 420 -2.16 -15.32 15.81
C THR A 420 -2.17 -16.84 15.78
N LYS A 421 -2.16 -17.44 14.58
CA LYS A 421 -2.31 -18.89 14.40
C LYS A 421 -0.99 -19.66 14.41
N LYS A 422 0.15 -18.95 14.40
CA LYS A 422 1.51 -19.54 14.32
C LYS A 422 1.72 -20.46 13.10
N VAL A 423 0.93 -20.29 12.04
CA VAL A 423 1.07 -20.98 10.75
C VAL A 423 1.68 -20.07 9.69
N ASP A 424 2.07 -20.63 8.55
CA ASP A 424 2.60 -19.82 7.46
C ASP A 424 1.49 -19.01 6.78
N GLY A 425 1.80 -17.78 6.40
CA GLY A 425 0.83 -16.89 5.73
C GLY A 425 0.30 -17.49 4.43
N THR A 426 1.11 -18.28 3.74
CA THR A 426 0.76 -18.99 2.51
C THR A 426 -0.44 -19.93 2.66
N ASP A 427 -0.75 -20.41 3.86
CA ASP A 427 -1.92 -21.26 4.09
C ASP A 427 -3.23 -20.48 3.92
N TYR A 428 -3.20 -19.16 3.94
CA TYR A 428 -4.38 -18.31 3.72
C TYR A 428 -4.23 -17.42 2.48
N MET A 429 -3.45 -17.92 1.51
CA MET A 429 -3.21 -17.26 0.23
C MET A 429 -3.54 -18.20 -0.92
N LEU A 430 -4.31 -17.70 -1.88
CA LEU A 430 -4.59 -18.40 -3.14
C LEU A 430 -4.01 -17.60 -4.31
N PRO A 431 -3.37 -18.24 -5.30
CA PRO A 431 -2.90 -17.55 -6.50
C PRO A 431 -4.09 -17.03 -7.30
N LEU A 432 -4.14 -15.73 -7.60
CA LEU A 432 -5.34 -15.14 -8.22
C LEU A 432 -5.41 -15.37 -9.73
N SER A 433 -4.27 -15.36 -10.43
CA SER A 433 -4.24 -15.72 -11.84
C SER A 433 -4.18 -17.24 -12.00
N CYS A 434 -5.19 -17.95 -11.50
CA CYS A 434 -5.29 -19.40 -11.55
C CYS A 434 -6.75 -19.79 -11.74
N SER A 435 -7.05 -20.61 -12.76
CA SER A 435 -8.41 -21.01 -13.10
C SER A 435 -9.13 -21.68 -11.93
N GLN A 436 -8.44 -22.54 -11.17
CA GLN A 436 -9.01 -23.22 -10.01
C GLN A 436 -9.39 -22.24 -8.89
N THR A 437 -8.56 -21.21 -8.65
CA THR A 437 -8.89 -20.15 -7.69
C THR A 437 -10.08 -19.33 -8.17
N LEU A 438 -10.12 -18.97 -9.46
CA LEU A 438 -11.22 -18.19 -10.02
C LEU A 438 -12.55 -18.95 -9.93
N GLU A 439 -12.56 -20.24 -10.24
CA GLU A 439 -13.71 -21.11 -10.07
C GLU A 439 -14.15 -21.19 -8.60
N LEU A 440 -13.20 -21.40 -7.67
CA LEU A 440 -13.45 -21.46 -6.23
C LEU A 440 -14.10 -20.17 -5.69
N LEU A 441 -13.67 -19.01 -6.18
CA LEU A 441 -14.19 -17.70 -5.79
C LEU A 441 -15.46 -17.30 -6.57
N GLY A 442 -15.82 -18.07 -7.61
CA GLY A 442 -16.91 -17.76 -8.53
C GLY A 442 -16.67 -16.46 -9.30
N ILE A 443 -15.42 -16.17 -9.65
CA ILE A 443 -15.01 -14.99 -10.42
C ILE A 443 -14.76 -15.42 -11.85
N THR A 444 -15.44 -14.83 -12.82
CA THR A 444 -15.19 -15.14 -14.23
C THR A 444 -13.93 -14.44 -14.72
N LEU A 445 -13.40 -14.91 -15.86
CA LEU A 445 -12.26 -14.24 -16.48
C LEU A 445 -12.62 -12.82 -16.93
N GLU A 446 -13.85 -12.62 -17.40
CA GLU A 446 -14.37 -11.32 -17.80
C GLU A 446 -14.45 -10.35 -16.61
N ASP A 447 -14.87 -10.83 -15.43
CA ASP A 447 -14.88 -10.04 -14.19
C ASP A 447 -13.46 -9.59 -13.81
N LEU A 448 -12.49 -10.52 -13.86
CA LEU A 448 -11.10 -10.25 -13.52
C LEU A 448 -10.45 -9.27 -14.52
N ASP A 449 -10.76 -9.41 -15.81
CA ASP A 449 -10.31 -8.50 -16.87
C ASP A 449 -10.82 -7.08 -16.64
N GLU A 450 -12.11 -6.92 -16.36
CA GLU A 450 -12.71 -5.63 -16.04
C GLU A 450 -12.10 -5.02 -14.77
N LEU A 451 -11.92 -5.82 -13.71
CA LEU A 451 -11.24 -5.40 -12.50
C LEU A 451 -9.83 -4.86 -12.80
N CYS A 452 -9.04 -5.58 -13.62
CA CYS A 452 -7.69 -5.16 -13.99
C CYS A 452 -7.70 -3.84 -14.78
N ARG A 453 -8.62 -3.68 -15.74
CA ARG A 453 -8.75 -2.43 -16.52
C ARG A 453 -9.13 -1.24 -15.65
N VAL A 454 -10.11 -1.40 -14.77
CA VAL A 454 -10.56 -0.36 -13.82
C VAL A 454 -9.41 -0.01 -12.87
N ALA A 455 -8.73 -1.01 -12.29
CA ALA A 455 -7.58 -0.81 -11.43
C ALA A 455 -6.48 0.03 -12.10
N THR A 456 -6.06 -0.32 -13.33
CA THR A 456 -5.02 0.41 -14.04
C THR A 456 -5.44 1.83 -14.41
N ARG A 457 -6.69 2.02 -14.87
CA ARG A 457 -7.22 3.34 -15.21
C ARG A 457 -7.42 4.24 -13.99
N TYR A 458 -7.82 3.67 -12.86
CA TYR A 458 -7.89 4.39 -11.60
C TYR A 458 -6.50 4.86 -11.15
N VAL A 459 -5.49 3.98 -11.13
CA VAL A 459 -4.11 4.38 -10.79
C VAL A 459 -3.57 5.41 -11.77
N ARG A 460 -3.90 5.29 -13.06
CA ARG A 460 -3.59 6.30 -14.07
C ARG A 460 -4.18 7.67 -13.71
N HIS A 461 -5.44 7.71 -13.28
CA HIS A 461 -6.09 8.92 -12.80
C HIS A 461 -5.38 9.48 -11.56
N VAL A 462 -5.04 8.65 -10.57
CA VAL A 462 -4.29 9.08 -9.37
C VAL A 462 -2.94 9.72 -9.73
N ILE A 463 -2.22 9.16 -10.71
CA ILE A 463 -0.96 9.73 -11.20
C ILE A 463 -1.17 11.12 -11.84
N ASP A 464 -2.28 11.30 -12.55
CA ASP A 464 -2.64 12.59 -13.14
C ASP A 464 -2.98 13.65 -12.11
N GLU A 465 -3.41 13.24 -10.92
CA GLU A 465 -3.80 14.11 -9.82
C GLU A 465 -2.64 14.44 -8.85
N ILE A 466 -1.43 13.90 -9.08
CA ILE A 466 -0.23 14.21 -8.26
C ILE A 466 0.00 15.72 -8.08
N PRO A 467 -0.04 16.57 -9.13
CA PRO A 467 0.14 18.00 -8.96
C PRO A 467 -0.91 18.64 -8.03
N ARG A 468 -2.19 18.23 -8.13
CA ARG A 468 -3.27 18.73 -7.26
C ARG A 468 -3.07 18.29 -5.82
N MET A 469 -2.71 17.02 -5.59
CA MET A 469 -2.43 16.51 -4.25
C MET A 469 -1.26 17.24 -3.58
N LYS A 470 -0.16 17.46 -4.30
CA LYS A 470 1.01 18.21 -3.80
C LYS A 470 0.67 19.68 -3.48
N SER A 471 -0.17 20.31 -4.29
CA SER A 471 -0.60 21.71 -4.05
C SER A 471 -1.43 21.82 -2.77
N ARG A 472 -2.41 20.93 -2.55
CA ARG A 472 -3.24 20.93 -1.34
C ARG A 472 -2.41 20.73 -0.06
N MET A 473 -1.45 19.80 -0.06
CA MET A 473 -0.56 19.60 1.09
C MET A 473 0.24 20.84 1.50
N LYS A 474 0.62 21.70 0.54
CA LYS A 474 1.38 22.92 0.82
C LYS A 474 0.53 24.04 1.43
N HIS A 475 -0.77 24.08 1.13
CA HIS A 475 -1.64 25.22 1.45
C HIS A 475 -2.62 24.94 2.58
N GLU A 476 -3.00 23.69 2.80
CA GLU A 476 -4.08 23.34 3.71
C GLU A 476 -3.58 22.36 4.78
N ARG A 477 -3.46 22.82 6.03
CA ARG A 477 -3.35 21.91 7.17
C ARG A 477 -4.68 21.17 7.28
N GLY A 478 -4.72 19.91 6.86
CA GLY A 478 -5.89 19.03 7.04
C GLY A 478 -7.06 19.35 6.12
N SER A 479 -6.85 19.36 4.79
CA SER A 479 -7.97 19.48 3.87
C SER A 479 -8.86 18.24 3.90
N ASP A 480 -10.16 18.47 4.08
CA ASP A 480 -11.16 17.44 3.92
C ASP A 480 -11.32 17.10 2.43
N TRP A 481 -10.98 15.87 2.07
CA TRP A 481 -11.16 15.32 0.72
C TRP A 481 -12.54 14.73 0.49
N SER A 482 -13.40 14.69 1.51
CA SER A 482 -14.76 14.15 1.41
C SER A 482 -15.70 14.93 0.47
N PRO A 483 -15.60 16.26 0.30
CA PRO A 483 -16.43 16.96 -0.66
C PRO A 483 -15.89 16.72 -2.07
N LEU A 484 -16.71 16.07 -2.92
CA LEU A 484 -16.46 16.08 -4.36
C LEU A 484 -16.32 17.52 -4.86
N PRO A 485 -15.45 17.80 -5.84
CA PRO A 485 -15.41 19.10 -6.51
C PRO A 485 -16.82 19.56 -6.91
N SER A 486 -17.12 20.84 -6.74
CA SER A 486 -18.47 21.40 -6.97
C SER A 486 -19.00 21.14 -8.39
N THR A 487 -18.11 20.94 -9.36
CA THR A 487 -18.41 20.53 -10.73
C THR A 487 -18.98 19.10 -10.79
N LEU A 488 -18.42 18.17 -10.00
CA LEU A 488 -18.86 16.77 -9.91
C LEU A 488 -20.14 16.62 -9.09
N GLN A 489 -20.29 17.42 -8.03
CA GLN A 489 -21.55 17.47 -7.27
C GLN A 489 -22.74 17.82 -8.18
N ARG A 490 -22.56 18.76 -9.13
CA ARG A 490 -23.60 19.11 -10.10
C ARG A 490 -23.92 17.98 -11.08
N GLN A 491 -22.92 17.25 -11.56
CA GLN A 491 -23.12 16.11 -12.46
C GLN A 491 -23.87 14.96 -11.76
N LEU A 492 -23.53 14.67 -10.51
CA LEU A 492 -24.23 13.66 -9.71
C LEU A 492 -25.69 14.05 -9.43
N SER A 493 -25.95 15.31 -9.09
CA SER A 493 -27.32 15.81 -8.90
C SER A 493 -28.16 15.73 -10.17
N SER A 494 -27.56 15.87 -11.36
CA SER A 494 -28.27 15.70 -12.63
C SER A 494 -28.57 14.24 -13.00
N ILE A 495 -27.77 13.29 -12.51
CA ILE A 495 -27.97 11.85 -12.74
C ILE A 495 -29.06 11.30 -11.81
N HIS A 496 -29.21 11.84 -10.59
CA HIS A 496 -30.29 11.47 -9.67
C HIS A 496 -31.64 12.12 -9.99
N ALA A 497 -31.68 13.06 -10.93
CA ALA A 497 -32.91 13.70 -11.43
C ALA A 497 -33.51 13.00 -12.66
N LEU A 498 -32.91 11.89 -13.11
CA LEU A 498 -33.36 10.98 -14.17
C LEU A 498 -33.61 9.60 -13.56
#